data_AF-A0A6G6WAE0-F1
#
_entry.id   AF-A0A6G6WAE0-F1
#
_cell.length_a   1.000
_cell.length_b   1.000
_cell.length_c   1.000
_cell.angle_alpha   90.00
_cell.angle_beta   90.00
_cell.angle_gamma   90.00
#
_symmetry.space_group_name_H-M   'P 1'
#
loop_
_entity.id
_entity.type
_entity.pdbx_description
1 polymer ?
#
loop_
_entity_poly.entity_id
_entity_poly.type
_entity_poly.pdbx_seq_one_letter_code
_entity_poly.pdbx_strand_id
1 'polypeptide(L)'
;MAGHHTKDKGDLGVAKAFADLVSQGCTVLFPATEHAPFDLVAYRRGRFSRVQVKFRTASRGGVTVRFRSVWNDRQGTHAVPVDKSEVDLLCIYCPDTDECYYVRPWEHRASVTLRIRPPSNGQQSGVLVASRFRGVPG
;
A
#
# COMPACT_ATOMS: atom_id res chain seq x y z
N MET A 1 -3.00 24.15 15.42
CA MET A 1 -2.95 22.74 15.86
C MET A 1 -1.64 22.16 15.37
N ALA A 2 -0.81 21.59 16.24
CA ALA A 2 0.50 21.06 15.84
C ALA A 2 0.30 19.75 15.07
N GLY A 3 0.46 19.78 13.76
CA GLY A 3 0.27 18.62 12.87
C GLY A 3 1.37 17.57 13.09
N HIS A 4 0.96 16.34 13.41
CA HIS A 4 1.87 15.19 13.39
C HIS A 4 2.02 14.73 11.94
N HIS A 5 2.99 15.29 11.21
CA HIS A 5 3.20 15.08 9.76
C HIS A 5 3.12 13.63 9.25
N THR A 6 3.49 12.62 10.07
CA THR A 6 3.42 11.21 9.67
C THR A 6 2.00 10.64 9.78
N LYS A 7 1.22 11.09 10.77
CA LYS A 7 -0.19 10.68 10.96
C LYS A 7 -1.04 11.23 9.82
N ASP A 8 -0.88 12.51 9.50
CA ASP A 8 -1.63 13.18 8.43
C ASP A 8 -1.49 12.48 7.07
N LYS A 9 -0.29 11.96 6.76
CA LYS A 9 -0.03 11.21 5.52
C LYS A 9 -0.68 9.83 5.53
N GLY A 10 -0.69 9.15 6.68
CA GLY A 10 -1.36 7.87 6.86
C GLY A 10 -2.86 8.02 6.64
N ASP A 11 -3.47 8.97 7.35
CA ASP A 11 -4.90 9.26 7.28
C ASP A 11 -5.33 9.65 5.86
N LEU A 12 -4.57 10.53 5.19
CA LEU A 12 -4.80 10.88 3.79
C LEU A 12 -4.71 9.65 2.87
N GLY A 13 -3.74 8.78 3.09
CA GLY A 13 -3.60 7.53 2.34
C GLY A 13 -4.83 6.64 2.49
N VAL A 14 -5.32 6.44 3.72
CA VAL A 14 -6.51 5.64 4.01
C VAL A 14 -7.76 6.25 3.36
N ALA A 15 -7.93 7.57 3.45
CA ALA A 15 -9.06 8.25 2.81
C ALA A 15 -9.05 8.09 1.27
N LYS A 16 -7.87 8.21 0.65
CA LYS A 16 -7.69 8.01 -0.79
C LYS A 16 -7.95 6.57 -1.21
N ALA A 17 -7.46 5.60 -0.43
CA ALA A 17 -7.72 4.18 -0.67
C ALA A 17 -9.22 3.85 -0.53
N PHE A 18 -9.90 4.38 0.48
CA PHE A 18 -11.34 4.24 0.64
C PHE A 18 -12.09 4.75 -0.60
N ALA A 19 -11.80 5.98 -1.03
CA ALA A 19 -12.46 6.59 -2.18
C ALA A 19 -12.24 5.77 -3.47
N ASP A 20 -11.00 5.31 -3.69
CA ASP A 20 -10.64 4.49 -4.85
C ASP A 20 -11.34 3.11 -4.83
N LEU A 21 -11.31 2.40 -3.69
CA LEU A 21 -12.02 1.13 -3.52
C LEU A 21 -13.53 1.27 -3.79
N VAL A 22 -14.17 2.31 -3.28
CA VAL A 22 -15.59 2.60 -3.51
C VAL A 22 -15.85 2.88 -5.00
N SER A 23 -15.00 3.69 -5.64
CA SER A 23 -15.12 3.99 -7.08
C SER A 23 -15.02 2.73 -7.96
N GLN A 24 -14.29 1.71 -7.51
CA GLN A 24 -14.14 0.42 -8.18
C GLN A 24 -15.26 -0.59 -7.83
N GLY A 25 -16.28 -0.15 -7.08
CA GLY A 25 -17.47 -0.93 -6.74
C GLY A 25 -17.29 -1.89 -5.56
N CYS A 26 -16.37 -1.58 -4.63
CA CYS A 26 -16.25 -2.32 -3.38
C CYS A 26 -17.13 -1.69 -2.30
N THR A 27 -17.74 -2.52 -1.46
CA THR A 27 -18.20 -2.08 -0.12
C THR A 27 -16.98 -2.04 0.78
N VAL A 28 -16.75 -0.94 1.50
CA VAL A 28 -15.57 -0.78 2.36
C VAL A 28 -15.99 -0.76 3.83
N LEU A 29 -15.31 -1.55 4.65
CA LEU A 29 -15.51 -1.65 6.09
C LEU A 29 -14.28 -1.14 6.83
N PHE A 30 -14.51 -0.53 7.99
CA PHE A 30 -13.48 -0.07 8.91
C PHE A 30 -13.40 -1.01 10.11
N PRO A 31 -12.19 -1.42 10.54
CA PRO A 31 -12.01 -2.06 11.83
C PRO A 31 -12.47 -1.11 12.94
N ALA A 32 -13.21 -1.62 13.94
CA ALA A 32 -13.58 -0.85 15.14
C ALA A 32 -12.43 -0.72 16.16
N THR A 33 -11.18 -0.99 15.73
CA THR A 33 -9.97 -1.01 16.57
C THR A 33 -8.81 -0.41 15.80
N GLU A 34 -7.91 0.25 16.51
CA GLU A 34 -6.65 0.79 15.96
C GLU A 34 -5.52 -0.26 15.90
N HIS A 35 -5.72 -1.43 16.49
CA HIS A 35 -4.70 -2.48 16.58
C HIS A 35 -4.77 -3.51 15.45
N ALA A 36 -5.69 -3.34 14.49
CA ALA A 36 -5.79 -4.25 13.36
C ALA A 36 -4.52 -4.17 12.48
N PRO A 37 -4.05 -5.29 11.92
CA PRO A 37 -2.88 -5.30 11.03
C PRO A 37 -3.15 -4.66 9.65
N PHE A 38 -4.41 -4.33 9.35
CA PHE A 38 -4.89 -3.71 8.12
C PHE A 38 -5.77 -2.50 8.45
N ASP A 39 -5.89 -1.57 7.49
CA ASP A 39 -6.59 -0.30 7.68
C ASP A 39 -8.05 -0.38 7.24
N LEU A 40 -8.34 -1.18 6.21
CA LEU A 40 -9.67 -1.32 5.60
C LEU A 40 -9.96 -2.80 5.28
N VAL A 41 -11.23 -3.13 5.10
CA VAL A 41 -11.66 -4.37 4.44
C VAL A 41 -12.49 -4.02 3.21
N ALA A 42 -12.07 -4.50 2.05
CA ALA A 42 -12.85 -4.39 0.82
C ALA A 42 -13.71 -5.65 0.64
N TYR A 43 -15.01 -5.47 0.44
CA TYR A 43 -15.95 -6.52 0.10
C TYR A 43 -16.44 -6.36 -1.33
N ARG A 44 -16.28 -7.41 -2.14
CA ARG A 44 -16.72 -7.45 -3.53
C ARG A 44 -17.03 -8.88 -3.94
N ARG A 45 -18.20 -9.11 -4.56
CA ARG A 45 -18.62 -10.42 -5.11
C ARG A 45 -18.46 -11.59 -4.13
N GLY A 46 -18.90 -11.39 -2.88
CA GLY A 46 -18.85 -12.44 -1.85
C GLY A 46 -17.48 -12.67 -1.22
N ARG A 47 -16.46 -11.86 -1.55
CA ARG A 47 -15.11 -11.97 -1.00
C ARG A 47 -14.74 -10.75 -0.18
N PHE A 48 -14.12 -11.00 0.97
CA PHE A 48 -13.49 -9.98 1.79
C PHE A 48 -11.98 -9.97 1.50
N SER A 49 -11.39 -8.78 1.47
CA SER A 49 -9.94 -8.59 1.36
C SER A 49 -9.50 -7.57 2.39
N ARG A 50 -8.62 -7.98 3.31
CA ARG A 50 -7.96 -7.12 4.29
C ARG A 50 -6.92 -6.26 3.58
N VAL A 51 -7.13 -4.94 3.59
CA VAL A 51 -6.31 -3.97 2.86
C VAL A 51 -5.47 -3.18 3.85
N GLN A 52 -4.14 -3.30 3.74
CA GLN A 52 -3.21 -2.39 4.39
C GLN A 52 -2.83 -1.27 3.43
N VAL A 53 -2.87 -0.03 3.89
CA VAL A 53 -2.60 1.17 3.12
C VAL A 53 -1.22 1.71 3.45
N LYS A 54 -0.47 2.12 2.42
CA LYS A 54 0.81 2.83 2.58
C LYS A 54 0.85 4.06 1.68
N PHE A 55 1.05 5.22 2.30
CA PHE A 55 1.43 6.44 1.60
C PHE A 55 2.89 6.37 1.15
N ARG A 56 3.18 6.48 -0.16
CA ARG A 56 4.54 6.45 -0.69
C ARG A 56 4.74 7.40 -1.86
N THR A 57 5.69 8.32 -1.72
CA THR A 57 6.14 9.15 -2.83
C THR A 57 6.97 8.34 -3.83
N ALA A 58 6.90 8.75 -5.10
CA ALA A 58 7.73 8.21 -6.14
C ALA A 58 9.19 8.65 -5.94
N SER A 59 10.12 7.74 -6.23
CA SER A 59 11.55 8.03 -6.27
C SER A 59 12.18 7.27 -7.43
N ARG A 60 13.06 7.94 -8.18
CA ARG A 60 13.76 7.35 -9.35
C ARG A 60 12.79 6.66 -10.34
N GLY A 61 11.63 7.30 -10.58
CA GLY A 61 10.61 6.83 -11.53
C GLY A 61 9.72 5.67 -11.05
N GLY A 62 9.77 5.28 -9.77
CA GLY A 62 8.89 4.25 -9.22
C GLY A 62 8.53 4.44 -7.76
N VAL A 63 7.57 3.66 -7.30
CA VAL A 63 7.11 3.63 -5.91
C VAL A 63 7.52 2.30 -5.29
N THR A 64 8.25 2.36 -4.18
CA THR A 64 8.81 1.19 -3.53
C THR A 64 8.22 0.97 -2.15
N VAL A 65 7.76 -0.24 -1.88
CA VAL A 65 7.40 -0.69 -0.53
C VAL A 65 8.31 -1.85 -0.13
N ARG A 66 8.83 -1.78 1.09
CA ARG A 66 9.55 -2.88 1.74
C ARG A 66 8.60 -3.56 2.71
N PHE A 67 8.50 -4.89 2.65
CA PHE A 67 7.63 -5.70 3.51
C PHE A 67 8.31 -5.96 4.86
N ARG A 68 8.56 -4.90 5.60
CA ARG A 68 9.14 -4.95 6.95
C ARG A 68 8.48 -3.93 7.87
N SER A 69 8.25 -4.31 9.11
CA SER A 69 7.90 -3.40 10.20
C SER A 69 9.19 -2.84 10.77
N VAL A 70 9.22 -1.53 11.04
CA VAL A 70 10.39 -0.85 11.63
C VAL A 70 9.89 -0.03 12.82
N TRP A 71 10.52 -0.21 13.98
CA TRP A 71 10.24 0.58 15.17
C TRP A 71 11.54 0.98 15.85
N ASN A 72 11.48 2.09 16.59
CA ASN A 72 12.60 2.57 17.39
C ASN A 72 12.24 2.42 18.86
N ASP A 73 13.16 1.87 19.64
CA ASP A 73 13.10 1.90 21.09
C ASP A 73 14.42 2.42 21.66
N ARG A 74 14.57 2.38 22.99
CA ARG A 74 15.79 2.83 23.67
C ARG A 74 17.03 2.01 23.30
N GLN A 75 16.86 0.83 22.70
CA GLN A 75 17.92 -0.10 22.29
C GLN A 75 18.24 0.01 20.78
N GLY A 76 17.56 0.91 20.06
CA GLY A 76 17.88 1.23 18.67
C GLY A 76 16.71 1.01 17.72
N THR A 77 17.05 0.87 16.43
CA THR A 77 16.08 0.60 15.36
C THR A 77 15.98 -0.88 15.09
N HIS A 78 14.78 -1.43 15.27
CA HIS A 78 14.47 -2.83 14.98
C HIS A 78 13.72 -2.92 13.66
N ALA A 79 13.95 -4.02 12.93
CA ALA A 79 13.21 -4.32 11.72
C ALA A 79 12.92 -5.81 11.61
N VAL A 80 11.64 -6.17 11.42
CA VAL A 80 11.21 -7.55 11.19
C VAL A 80 10.38 -7.65 9.91
N PRO A 81 10.42 -8.78 9.20
CA PRO A 81 9.50 -9.03 8.08
C PRO A 81 8.04 -8.84 8.51
N VAL A 82 7.22 -8.25 7.65
CA VAL A 82 5.76 -8.20 7.87
C VAL A 82 5.20 -9.60 7.74
N ASP A 83 4.32 -10.00 8.66
CA ASP A 83 3.49 -11.18 8.46
C ASP A 83 2.48 -10.91 7.34
N LYS A 84 2.68 -11.60 6.22
CA LYS A 84 1.88 -11.43 5.01
C LYS A 84 0.55 -12.17 5.06
N SER A 85 0.35 -13.04 6.05
CA SER A 85 -0.91 -13.77 6.23
C SER A 85 -2.04 -12.90 6.79
N GLU A 86 -1.69 -11.76 7.39
CA GLU A 86 -2.63 -10.82 8.00
C GLU A 86 -3.22 -9.81 7.01
N VAL A 87 -2.65 -9.70 5.81
CA VAL A 87 -2.98 -8.68 4.81
C VAL A 87 -3.19 -9.33 3.44
N ASP A 88 -4.40 -9.20 2.90
CA ASP A 88 -4.75 -9.76 1.59
C ASP A 88 -4.26 -8.84 0.45
N LEU A 89 -4.32 -7.53 0.67
CA LEU A 89 -3.93 -6.51 -0.31
C LEU A 89 -3.12 -5.40 0.36
N LEU A 90 -2.03 -5.01 -0.28
CA LEU A 90 -1.34 -3.76 0.02
C LEU A 90 -1.79 -2.69 -0.99
N CYS A 91 -2.48 -1.66 -0.51
CA CYS A 91 -2.82 -0.47 -1.26
C CYS A 91 -1.73 0.58 -1.08
N ILE A 92 -1.06 0.95 -2.17
CA ILE A 92 -0.02 1.96 -2.20
C ILE A 92 -0.63 3.23 -2.79
N TYR A 93 -0.90 4.22 -1.94
CA TYR A 93 -1.28 5.55 -2.41
C TYR A 93 -0.03 6.36 -2.73
N CYS A 94 0.07 6.86 -3.96
CA CYS A 94 1.16 7.72 -4.41
C CYS A 94 0.66 9.15 -4.64
N PRO A 95 1.13 10.14 -3.84
CA PRO A 95 0.68 11.52 -4.00
C PRO A 95 1.20 12.19 -5.28
N ASP A 96 2.29 11.68 -5.87
CA ASP A 96 2.87 12.24 -7.10
C ASP A 96 2.02 11.95 -8.34
N THR A 97 1.26 10.86 -8.32
CA THR A 97 0.30 10.47 -9.37
C THR A 97 -1.15 10.66 -8.95
N ASP A 98 -1.41 10.89 -7.66
CA ASP A 98 -2.72 10.86 -7.02
C ASP A 98 -3.50 9.55 -7.28
N GLU A 99 -2.79 8.42 -7.24
CA GLU A 99 -3.35 7.10 -7.58
C GLU A 99 -3.09 6.05 -6.50
N CYS A 100 -3.96 5.04 -6.46
CA CYS A 100 -3.80 3.84 -5.65
C CYS A 100 -3.32 2.66 -6.51
N TYR A 101 -2.40 1.87 -5.95
CA TYR A 101 -1.90 0.64 -6.57
C TYR A 101 -2.04 -0.55 -5.62
N TYR A 102 -2.63 -1.64 -6.09
CA TYR A 102 -2.95 -2.82 -5.30
C TYR A 102 -2.03 -3.97 -5.65
N VAL A 103 -1.32 -4.50 -4.65
CA VAL A 103 -0.45 -5.68 -4.81
C VAL A 103 -0.79 -6.72 -3.77
N ARG A 104 -0.57 -8.00 -4.11
CA ARG A 104 -0.68 -9.13 -3.19
C ARG A 104 0.66 -9.35 -2.49
N PRO A 105 0.76 -9.15 -1.17
CA PRO A 105 2.07 -9.19 -0.48
C PRO A 105 2.83 -10.51 -0.65
N TRP A 106 2.12 -11.65 -0.78
CA TRP A 106 2.72 -12.98 -0.95
C TRP A 106 3.34 -13.22 -2.33
N GLU A 107 2.99 -12.43 -3.34
CA GLU A 107 3.58 -12.53 -4.69
C GLU A 107 4.97 -11.89 -4.78
N HIS A 108 5.43 -11.29 -3.69
CA HIS A 108 6.71 -10.58 -3.62
C HIS A 108 7.55 -11.10 -2.44
N ARG A 109 8.87 -10.91 -2.49
CA ARG A 109 9.77 -11.26 -1.38
C ARG A 109 9.91 -10.11 -0.38
N ALA A 110 11.06 -9.44 -0.35
CA ALA A 110 11.36 -8.40 0.63
C ALA A 110 10.79 -7.01 0.27
N SER A 111 10.53 -6.76 -1.01
CA SER A 111 10.00 -5.49 -1.49
C SER A 111 9.30 -5.63 -2.83
N VAL A 112 8.53 -4.61 -3.18
CA VAL A 112 7.93 -4.40 -4.50
C VAL A 112 8.24 -2.98 -4.96
N THR A 113 8.54 -2.82 -6.25
CA THR A 113 8.75 -1.52 -6.89
C THR A 113 7.85 -1.43 -8.11
N LEU A 114 6.89 -0.51 -8.08
CA LEU A 114 6.01 -0.22 -9.21
C LEU A 114 6.58 0.94 -10.01
N ARG A 115 6.77 0.78 -11.31
CA ARG A 115 7.32 1.82 -12.20
C ARG A 115 6.21 2.71 -12.73
N ILE A 116 6.29 4.00 -12.39
CA ILE A 116 5.42 5.05 -12.93
C ILE A 116 5.96 5.53 -14.28
N ARG A 117 7.29 5.69 -14.37
CA ARG A 117 7.99 6.08 -15.59
C ARG A 117 8.85 4.90 -16.08
N PRO A 118 9.08 4.77 -17.41
CA PRO A 118 10.02 3.81 -17.94
C PRO A 118 11.40 3.96 -17.30
N PRO A 119 12.13 2.85 -17.08
CA PRO A 119 13.46 2.92 -16.48
C PRO A 119 14.46 3.53 -17.47
N SER A 120 15.30 4.44 -16.98
CA SER A 120 16.29 5.16 -17.78
C SER A 120 17.35 4.27 -18.43
N ASN A 121 17.54 3.04 -17.94
CA ASN A 121 18.51 2.07 -18.44
C ASN A 121 17.93 1.08 -19.47
N GLY A 122 16.71 1.31 -19.97
CA GLY A 122 16.08 0.46 -21.00
C GLY A 122 15.70 -0.95 -20.52
N GLN A 123 15.76 -1.24 -19.22
CA GLN A 123 15.39 -2.54 -18.67
C GLN A 123 13.91 -2.84 -18.92
N GLN A 124 13.59 -3.96 -19.58
CA GLN A 124 12.21 -4.36 -19.89
C GLN A 124 11.76 -5.60 -19.09
N SER A 125 12.66 -6.54 -18.82
CA SER A 125 12.34 -7.76 -18.06
C SER A 125 12.25 -7.48 -16.55
N GLY A 126 11.23 -8.06 -15.89
CA GLY A 126 11.00 -7.91 -14.45
C GLY A 126 10.42 -6.56 -14.01
N VAL A 127 9.99 -5.71 -14.94
CA VAL A 127 9.42 -4.39 -14.65
C VAL A 127 7.93 -4.49 -14.36
N LEU A 128 7.54 -4.14 -13.13
CA LEU A 128 6.14 -4.01 -12.73
C LEU A 128 5.64 -2.60 -13.07
N VAL A 129 4.93 -2.45 -14.19
CA VAL A 129 4.37 -1.16 -14.62
C VAL A 129 3.18 -0.79 -13.72
N ALA A 130 3.22 0.37 -13.08
CA ALA A 130 2.26 0.79 -12.04
C ALA A 130 0.80 0.79 -12.52
N SER A 131 0.55 1.18 -13.78
CA SER A 131 -0.82 1.20 -14.34
C SER A 131 -1.52 -0.15 -14.34
N ARG A 132 -0.77 -1.26 -14.36
CA ARG A 132 -1.34 -2.63 -14.27
C ARG A 132 -1.87 -2.98 -12.89
N PHE A 133 -1.52 -2.19 -11.87
CA PHE A 133 -1.88 -2.43 -10.47
C PHE A 133 -2.96 -1.46 -9.97
N ARG A 134 -3.58 -0.66 -10.85
CA ARG A 134 -4.66 0.27 -10.44
C ARG A 134 -5.96 -0.46 -10.08
N GLY A 135 -6.20 -1.63 -10.66
CA GLY A 135 -7.41 -2.42 -10.40
C GLY A 135 -7.29 -3.23 -9.11
N VAL A 136 -8.33 -3.19 -8.28
CA VAL A 136 -8.46 -4.11 -7.13
C VAL A 136 -8.57 -5.55 -7.67
N PRO A 137 -7.68 -6.48 -7.26
CA PRO A 137 -7.76 -7.87 -7.67
C PRO A 137 -9.08 -8.53 -7.24
N GLY A 138 -9.63 -9.41 -8.09
CA GLY A 138 -10.82 -10.21 -7.77
C GLY A 138 -10.54 -11.44 -6.90
#